data_AF-A0A7J2IZ28-F1
#
_entry.id   AF-A0A7J2IZ28-F1
#
_cell.length_a   1.000
_cell.length_b   1.000
_cell.length_c   1.000
_cell.angle_alpha   90.00
_cell.angle_beta   90.00
_cell.angle_gamma   90.00
#
_symmetry.space_group_name_H-M   'P 1'
#
loop_
_entity.id
_entity.type
_entity.pdbx_description
1 polymer ?
#
loop_
_entity_poly.entity_id
_entity_poly.type
_entity_poly.pdbx_seq_one_letter_code
_entity_poly.pdbx_strand_id
1 'polypeptide(L)'
;MIKTNKALIFDSSAIITLALNDLLYILKPLKQLFKGSFFIPETVKKEVIDTPLKGKRFALEALNIKLLLDEGTIEEISTKEIKNESVKVLRLANTTYKVNNQFISIIHEGEASCLALYKLLDSEKKAIVCDERTTRMLCEAPQNLKELLQRKLHKKVEMEKENSKFFEKINLIRSSELCYIAYKNGIIKLPTNYVKGIEAISYALKFKGCAISTKEIEAMKRLRF
;
A
#
# COMPACT_ATOMS: atom_id res chain seq x y z
N MET A 1 7.44 17.52 13.34
CA MET A 1 6.66 16.27 13.23
C MET A 1 5.28 16.62 12.71
N ILE A 2 4.75 15.86 11.76
CA ILE A 2 3.40 16.07 11.21
C ILE A 2 2.42 15.43 12.20
N LYS A 3 1.47 16.22 12.71
CA LYS A 3 0.52 15.79 13.74
C LYS A 3 -0.87 15.63 13.15
N THR A 4 -1.46 14.44 13.32
CA THR A 4 -2.85 14.18 12.91
C THR A 4 -3.47 13.05 13.73
N ASN A 5 -4.76 13.10 14.04
CA ASN A 5 -5.40 12.06 14.87
C ASN A 5 -5.52 10.72 14.13
N LYS A 6 -5.73 10.75 12.80
CA LYS A 6 -5.85 9.55 11.97
C LYS A 6 -5.20 9.75 10.62
N ALA A 7 -4.50 8.73 10.12
CA ALA A 7 -3.84 8.81 8.84
C ALA A 7 -3.89 7.52 8.02
N LEU A 8 -3.99 7.68 6.70
CA LEU A 8 -3.67 6.62 5.74
C LEU A 8 -2.52 7.09 4.85
N ILE A 9 -1.48 6.27 4.72
CA ILE A 9 -0.33 6.52 3.84
C ILE A 9 -0.47 5.60 2.65
N PHE A 10 -0.54 6.14 1.44
CA PHE A 10 -0.76 5.36 0.23
C PHE A 10 0.58 5.03 -0.43
N ASP A 11 0.80 3.75 -0.70
CA ASP A 11 1.88 3.28 -1.56
C ASP A 11 1.49 3.36 -3.04
N SER A 12 2.49 3.40 -3.92
CA SER A 12 2.30 3.41 -5.37
C SER A 12 1.41 2.26 -5.85
N SER A 13 1.61 1.04 -5.33
CA SER A 13 0.85 -0.14 -5.74
C SER A 13 -0.66 0.01 -5.54
N ALA A 14 -1.08 0.60 -4.41
CA ALA A 14 -2.48 0.80 -4.10
C ALA A 14 -3.12 1.91 -4.96
N ILE A 15 -2.41 3.03 -5.16
CA ILE A 15 -2.90 4.14 -5.98
C ILE A 15 -3.04 3.70 -7.44
N ILE A 16 -2.03 3.01 -7.97
CA ILE A 16 -2.04 2.49 -9.34
C ILE A 16 -3.20 1.49 -9.50
N THR A 17 -3.38 0.56 -8.56
CA THR A 17 -4.47 -0.41 -8.63
C THR A 17 -5.85 0.26 -8.65
N LEU A 18 -6.05 1.31 -7.85
CA LEU A 18 -7.29 2.09 -7.87
C LEU A 18 -7.47 2.85 -9.18
N ALA A 19 -6.41 3.49 -9.71
CA ALA A 19 -6.44 4.23 -10.95
C ALA A 19 -6.78 3.34 -12.16
N LEU A 20 -6.16 2.16 -12.25
CA LEU A 20 -6.37 1.20 -13.34
C LEU A 20 -7.77 0.55 -13.35
N ASN A 21 -8.53 0.73 -12.27
CA ASN A 21 -9.91 0.25 -12.15
C ASN A 21 -10.95 1.38 -12.14
N ASP A 22 -10.54 2.63 -12.38
CA ASP A 22 -11.41 3.81 -12.27
C ASP A 22 -12.08 3.94 -10.88
N LEU A 23 -11.33 3.62 -9.82
CA LEU A 23 -11.80 3.60 -8.43
C LEU A 23 -11.23 4.75 -7.58
N LEU A 24 -10.47 5.68 -8.16
CA LEU A 24 -9.90 6.82 -7.42
C LEU A 24 -10.97 7.71 -6.79
N TYR A 25 -12.16 7.80 -7.40
CA TYR A 25 -13.27 8.62 -6.92
C TYR A 25 -13.73 8.27 -5.50
N ILE A 26 -13.43 7.05 -5.01
CA ILE A 26 -13.83 6.62 -3.66
C ILE A 26 -13.05 7.36 -2.56
N LEU A 27 -11.86 7.89 -2.88
CA LEU A 27 -10.93 8.38 -1.86
C LEU A 27 -11.45 9.64 -1.15
N LYS A 28 -12.09 10.56 -1.88
CA LYS A 28 -12.64 11.79 -1.29
C LYS A 28 -13.80 11.51 -0.32
N PRO A 29 -14.84 10.73 -0.69
CA PRO A 29 -15.87 10.30 0.27
C PRO A 29 -15.31 9.47 1.44
N LEU A 30 -14.32 8.59 1.18
CA LEU A 30 -13.69 7.82 2.25
C LEU A 30 -12.92 8.71 3.23
N LYS A 31 -12.21 9.74 2.77
CA LYS A 31 -11.51 10.71 3.64
C LYS A 31 -12.50 11.42 4.56
N GLN A 32 -13.66 11.83 4.03
CA GLN A 32 -14.74 12.45 4.80
C GLN A 32 -15.31 11.51 5.87
N LEU A 33 -15.57 10.25 5.51
CA LEU A 33 -16.04 9.22 6.44
C LEU A 33 -15.00 8.90 7.53
N PHE A 34 -13.73 8.79 7.13
CA PHE A 34 -12.61 8.45 8.02
C PHE A 34 -12.30 9.58 9.02
N LYS A 35 -12.51 10.83 8.61
CA LYS A 35 -12.18 12.05 9.35
C LYS A 35 -10.69 12.08 9.73
N GLY A 36 -9.83 11.94 8.73
CA GLY A 36 -8.38 11.91 8.88
C GLY A 36 -7.64 12.37 7.64
N SER A 37 -6.33 12.27 7.66
CA SER A 37 -5.46 12.74 6.59
C SER A 37 -4.98 11.59 5.71
N PHE A 38 -4.93 11.81 4.40
CA PHE A 38 -4.42 10.84 3.43
C PHE A 38 -3.12 11.40 2.86
N PHE A 39 -2.04 10.61 2.90
CA PHE A 39 -0.71 11.07 2.55
C PHE A 39 -0.03 10.20 1.51
N ILE A 40 0.85 10.81 0.72
CA ILE A 40 1.87 10.12 -0.07
C ILE A 40 3.25 10.76 0.16
N PRO A 41 4.34 9.97 0.20
CA PRO A 41 5.69 10.51 0.10
C PRO A 41 5.99 11.10 -1.29
N GLU A 42 6.95 12.03 -1.38
CA GLU A 42 7.46 12.57 -2.66
C GLU A 42 7.87 11.46 -3.65
N THR A 43 8.50 10.38 -3.16
CA THR A 43 8.94 9.26 -4.01
C THR A 43 7.75 8.57 -4.70
N VAL A 44 6.66 8.37 -3.96
CA VAL A 44 5.42 7.78 -4.51
C VAL A 44 4.82 8.72 -5.55
N LYS A 45 4.71 10.03 -5.28
CA LYS A 45 4.26 11.01 -6.28
C LYS A 45 5.08 10.92 -7.57
N LYS A 46 6.41 10.83 -7.46
CA LYS A 46 7.28 10.69 -8.64
C LYS A 46 6.97 9.43 -9.45
N GLU A 47 6.69 8.32 -8.77
CA GLU A 47 6.33 7.05 -9.40
C GLU A 47 4.96 7.08 -10.07
N VAL A 48 3.95 7.67 -9.41
CA VAL A 48 2.56 7.59 -9.88
C VAL A 48 2.10 8.78 -10.73
N ILE A 49 2.82 9.91 -10.68
CA ILE A 49 2.51 11.12 -11.45
C ILE A 49 3.68 11.51 -12.35
N ASP A 50 4.81 11.92 -11.77
CA ASP A 50 5.85 12.62 -12.54
C ASP A 50 6.49 11.75 -13.63
N THR A 51 6.64 10.45 -13.36
CA THR A 51 7.22 9.49 -14.30
C THR A 51 6.24 9.12 -15.42
N PRO A 52 4.99 8.71 -15.12
CA PRO A 52 3.97 8.49 -16.16
C PRO A 52 3.70 9.69 -17.05
N LEU A 53 3.71 10.93 -16.52
CA LEU A 53 3.48 12.14 -17.31
C LEU A 53 4.59 12.45 -18.33
N LYS A 54 5.79 11.89 -18.17
CA LYS A 54 6.85 11.97 -19.20
C LYS A 54 6.59 11.05 -20.39
N GLY A 55 5.76 10.02 -20.20
CA GLY A 55 5.38 9.07 -21.24
C GLY A 55 3.98 9.33 -21.79
N LYS A 56 3.59 8.52 -22.80
CA LYS A 56 2.20 8.47 -23.29
C LYS A 56 1.36 7.43 -22.56
N ARG A 57 2.01 6.37 -22.07
CA ARG A 57 1.35 5.27 -21.36
C ARG A 57 1.09 5.70 -19.92
N PHE A 58 -0.17 5.58 -19.48
CA PHE A 58 -0.67 5.96 -18.15
C PHE A 58 -0.75 7.46 -17.83
N ALA A 59 -0.64 8.33 -18.85
CA ALA A 59 -0.73 9.78 -18.64
C ALA A 59 -2.10 10.21 -18.09
N LEU A 60 -3.19 9.56 -18.50
CA LEU A 60 -4.54 9.86 -18.02
C LEU A 60 -4.69 9.53 -16.53
N GLU A 61 -4.25 8.34 -16.13
CA GLU A 61 -4.25 7.89 -14.74
C GLU A 61 -3.43 8.84 -13.87
N ALA A 62 -2.26 9.27 -14.35
CA ALA A 62 -1.42 10.23 -13.65
C ALA A 62 -2.09 11.60 -13.47
N LEU A 63 -2.82 12.10 -14.48
CA LEU A 63 -3.61 13.33 -14.37
C LEU A 63 -4.74 13.19 -13.35
N ASN A 64 -5.43 12.04 -13.33
CA ASN A 64 -6.48 11.77 -12.35
C ASN A 64 -5.93 11.69 -10.92
N ILE A 65 -4.75 11.10 -10.73
CA ILE A 65 -4.08 11.07 -9.42
C ILE A 65 -3.64 12.48 -9.03
N LYS A 66 -3.07 13.25 -9.96
CA LYS A 66 -2.68 14.65 -9.72
C LYS A 66 -3.87 15.50 -9.26
N LEU A 67 -5.05 15.31 -9.84
CA LEU A 67 -6.27 16.02 -9.40
C LEU A 67 -6.58 15.77 -7.91
N LEU A 68 -6.33 14.57 -7.39
CA LEU A 68 -6.51 14.28 -5.96
C LEU A 68 -5.55 15.06 -5.07
N LEU A 69 -4.34 15.36 -5.55
CA LEU A 69 -3.38 16.22 -4.84
C LEU A 69 -3.82 17.68 -4.91
N ASP A 70 -4.18 18.16 -6.11
CA ASP A 70 -4.59 19.55 -6.35
C ASP A 70 -5.85 19.91 -5.51
N GLU A 71 -6.77 18.95 -5.33
CA GLU A 71 -7.96 19.11 -4.47
C GLU A 71 -7.69 18.90 -2.97
N GLY A 72 -6.47 18.52 -2.57
CA GLY A 72 -6.14 18.19 -1.17
C GLY A 72 -6.84 16.93 -0.65
N THR A 73 -7.33 16.05 -1.54
CA THR A 73 -7.82 14.72 -1.15
C THR A 73 -6.64 13.88 -0.64
N ILE A 74 -5.52 13.89 -1.35
CA ILE A 74 -4.25 13.30 -0.90
C ILE A 74 -3.23 14.43 -0.73
N GLU A 75 -2.44 14.39 0.34
CA GLU A 75 -1.42 15.40 0.62
C GLU A 75 -0.02 14.81 0.42
N GLU A 76 0.82 15.51 -0.36
CA GLU A 76 2.22 15.15 -0.52
C GLU A 76 3.02 15.56 0.71
N ILE A 77 3.81 14.64 1.25
CA ILE A 77 4.77 14.93 2.30
C ILE A 77 6.20 14.75 1.76
N SER A 78 6.96 15.84 1.74
CA SER A 78 8.39 15.85 1.42
C SER A 78 9.19 16.56 2.52
N THR A 79 9.96 15.79 3.29
CA THR A 79 10.89 16.33 4.29
C THR A 79 12.23 15.61 4.20
N LYS A 80 13.32 16.27 4.64
CA LYS A 80 14.66 15.66 4.65
C LYS A 80 14.71 14.47 5.61
N GLU A 81 13.97 14.56 6.71
CA GLU A 81 13.82 13.52 7.72
C GLU A 81 13.24 12.24 7.12
N ILE A 82 12.18 12.37 6.31
CA ILE A 82 11.61 11.21 5.60
C ILE A 82 12.62 10.62 4.63
N LYS A 83 13.34 11.44 3.86
CA LYS A 83 14.36 10.94 2.91
C LYS A 83 15.46 10.16 3.63
N ASN A 84 15.98 10.70 4.74
CA ASN A 84 17.01 10.03 5.54
C ASN A 84 16.50 8.72 6.16
N GLU A 85 15.31 8.73 6.75
CA GLU A 85 14.72 7.51 7.32
C GLU A 85 14.39 6.49 6.22
N SER A 86 14.00 6.92 5.02
CA SER A 86 13.75 6.03 3.86
C SER A 86 15.01 5.26 3.46
N VAL A 87 16.17 5.92 3.40
CA VAL A 87 17.46 5.26 3.11
C VAL A 87 17.77 4.18 4.16
N LYS A 88 17.54 4.49 5.44
CA LYS A 88 17.73 3.54 6.54
C LYS A 88 16.75 2.37 6.45
N VAL A 89 15.47 2.63 6.24
CA VAL A 89 14.41 1.63 6.08
C VAL A 89 14.73 0.69 4.92
N LEU A 90 15.07 1.25 3.76
CA LEU A 90 15.43 0.50 2.55
C LEU A 90 16.62 -0.42 2.81
N ARG A 91 17.68 0.10 3.44
CA ARG A 91 18.86 -0.68 3.80
C ARG A 91 18.52 -1.81 4.77
N LEU A 92 17.73 -1.55 5.81
CA LEU A 92 17.35 -2.57 6.79
C LEU A 92 16.50 -3.67 6.14
N ALA A 93 15.51 -3.31 5.34
CA ALA A 93 14.65 -4.25 4.63
C ALA A 93 15.48 -5.15 3.70
N ASN A 94 16.30 -4.53 2.85
CA ASN A 94 17.11 -5.23 1.86
C ASN A 94 18.34 -5.93 2.44
N THR A 95 18.60 -5.80 3.75
CA THR A 95 19.59 -6.61 4.48
C THR A 95 18.93 -7.55 5.51
N THR A 96 17.60 -7.73 5.47
CA THR A 96 16.88 -8.63 6.37
C THR A 96 17.04 -10.09 5.96
N TYR A 97 17.06 -10.40 4.66
CA TYR A 97 17.14 -11.77 4.15
C TYR A 97 18.38 -12.00 3.31
N LYS A 98 18.95 -13.20 3.42
CA LYS A 98 20.22 -13.56 2.77
C LYS A 98 20.16 -14.97 2.19
N VAL A 99 20.78 -15.17 1.03
CA VAL A 99 20.97 -16.47 0.37
C VAL A 99 22.41 -16.55 -0.12
N ASN A 100 23.10 -17.66 0.16
CA ASN A 100 24.49 -17.88 -0.26
C ASN A 100 25.40 -16.69 0.05
N ASN A 101 25.29 -16.15 1.26
CA ASN A 101 26.03 -14.99 1.73
C ASN A 101 25.74 -13.65 0.99
N GLN A 102 24.69 -13.58 0.15
CA GLN A 102 24.25 -12.37 -0.54
C GLN A 102 22.87 -11.92 -0.05
N PHE A 103 22.71 -10.61 0.17
CA PHE A 103 21.43 -10.05 0.61
C PHE A 103 20.41 -9.97 -0.53
N ILE A 104 19.14 -10.14 -0.19
CA ILE A 104 18.02 -10.09 -1.14
C ILE A 104 17.37 -8.70 -1.07
N SER A 105 17.31 -8.02 -2.20
CA SER A 105 16.46 -6.83 -2.35
C SER A 105 15.00 -7.26 -2.36
N ILE A 106 14.24 -6.83 -1.36
CA ILE A 106 12.83 -7.21 -1.15
C ILE A 106 11.86 -6.06 -1.33
N ILE A 107 12.31 -4.81 -1.15
CA ILE A 107 11.50 -3.61 -1.34
C ILE A 107 12.26 -2.52 -2.11
N HIS A 108 11.51 -1.58 -2.68
CA HIS A 108 11.98 -0.42 -3.43
C HIS A 108 11.83 0.90 -2.65
N GLU A 109 12.28 2.00 -3.24
CA GLU A 109 12.29 3.32 -2.61
C GLU A 109 10.88 3.83 -2.27
N GLY A 110 9.88 3.58 -3.11
CA GLY A 110 8.48 3.96 -2.85
C GLY A 110 7.97 3.36 -1.55
N GLU A 111 8.09 2.05 -1.40
CA GLU A 111 7.65 1.29 -0.22
C GLU A 111 8.44 1.70 1.03
N ALA A 112 9.77 1.84 0.90
CA ALA A 112 10.62 2.30 1.99
C ALA A 112 10.24 3.71 2.47
N SER A 113 9.83 4.59 1.55
CA SER A 113 9.38 5.94 1.89
C SER A 113 8.04 5.97 2.61
N CYS A 114 7.11 5.07 2.27
CA CYS A 114 5.85 4.91 3.00
C CYS A 114 6.08 4.39 4.42
N LEU A 115 6.97 3.42 4.58
CA LEU A 115 7.37 2.87 5.89
C LEU A 115 8.09 3.93 6.75
N ALA A 116 8.96 4.74 6.15
CA ALA A 116 9.61 5.86 6.82
C ALA A 116 8.60 6.91 7.30
N LEU A 117 7.68 7.33 6.42
CA LEU A 117 6.61 8.27 6.76
C LEU A 117 5.73 7.70 7.89
N TYR A 118 5.37 6.41 7.83
CA TYR A 118 4.59 5.77 8.89
C TYR A 118 5.28 5.87 10.24
N LYS A 119 6.60 5.66 10.31
CA LYS A 119 7.34 5.75 11.58
C LYS A 119 7.45 7.17 12.12
N LEU A 120 7.67 8.15 11.25
CA LEU A 120 7.87 9.55 11.64
C LEU A 120 6.57 10.33 11.90
N LEU A 121 5.43 9.83 11.39
CA LEU A 121 4.14 10.48 11.55
C LEU A 121 3.64 10.37 13.00
N ASP A 122 3.29 11.49 13.62
CA ASP A 122 2.70 11.51 14.96
C ASP A 122 1.18 11.37 14.85
N SER A 123 0.69 10.14 15.01
CA SER A 123 -0.72 9.81 14.87
C SER A 123 -1.13 8.60 15.70
N GLU A 124 -2.26 8.71 16.39
CA GLU A 124 -2.83 7.63 17.22
C GLU A 124 -3.29 6.44 16.37
N LYS A 125 -3.88 6.70 15.19
CA LYS A 125 -4.44 5.69 14.31
C LYS A 125 -3.95 5.88 12.88
N LYS A 126 -2.91 5.15 12.51
CA LYS A 126 -2.33 5.18 11.17
C LYS A 126 -2.20 3.78 10.58
N ALA A 127 -2.32 3.70 9.26
CA ALA A 127 -2.05 2.51 8.46
C ALA A 127 -1.44 2.89 7.11
N ILE A 128 -0.70 1.96 6.52
CA ILE A 128 -0.23 2.06 5.14
C ILE A 128 -1.20 1.28 4.24
N VAL A 129 -1.59 1.87 3.12
CA VAL A 129 -2.36 1.23 2.06
C VAL A 129 -1.37 0.70 1.04
N CYS A 130 -1.12 -0.61 1.03
CA CYS A 130 -0.11 -1.25 0.19
C CYS A 130 -0.64 -2.58 -0.35
N ASP A 131 -0.54 -2.75 -1.66
CA ASP A 131 -1.00 -3.94 -2.37
C ASP A 131 0.12 -4.97 -2.58
N GLU A 132 1.39 -4.56 -2.43
CA GLU A 132 2.55 -5.44 -2.62
C GLU A 132 2.67 -6.49 -1.51
N ARG A 133 2.68 -7.76 -1.91
CA ARG A 133 2.73 -8.90 -1.00
C ARG A 133 4.00 -8.91 -0.17
N THR A 134 5.13 -8.54 -0.77
CA THR A 134 6.45 -8.64 -0.15
C THR A 134 6.57 -7.67 1.03
N THR A 135 6.26 -6.39 0.80
CA THR A 135 6.24 -5.36 1.85
C THR A 135 5.27 -5.69 2.98
N ARG A 136 4.09 -6.22 2.63
CA ARG A 136 3.13 -6.65 3.65
C ARG A 136 3.66 -7.78 4.52
N MET A 137 4.18 -8.84 3.90
CA MET A 137 4.69 -9.98 4.66
C MET A 137 5.93 -9.60 5.49
N LEU A 138 6.76 -8.65 5.03
CA LEU A 138 7.87 -8.13 5.82
C LEU A 138 7.38 -7.54 7.16
N CYS A 139 6.28 -6.82 7.16
CA CYS A 139 5.75 -6.13 8.34
C CYS A 139 4.82 -7.01 9.20
N GLU A 140 3.95 -7.81 8.55
CA GLU A 140 2.92 -8.61 9.21
C GLU A 140 3.43 -9.99 9.67
N ALA A 141 4.29 -10.63 8.87
CA ALA A 141 4.72 -12.02 9.08
C ALA A 141 6.10 -12.30 8.45
N PRO A 142 7.19 -11.68 8.96
CA PRO A 142 8.52 -11.77 8.34
C PRO A 142 9.02 -13.22 8.21
N GLN A 143 8.68 -14.09 9.17
CA GLN A 143 9.01 -15.51 9.08
C GLN A 143 8.32 -16.20 7.89
N ASN A 144 7.08 -15.84 7.57
CA ASN A 144 6.39 -16.37 6.39
C ASN A 144 7.03 -15.85 5.10
N LEU A 145 7.58 -14.62 5.11
CA LEU A 145 8.31 -14.07 3.96
C LEU A 145 9.59 -14.86 3.72
N LYS A 146 10.34 -15.20 4.77
CA LYS A 146 11.51 -16.10 4.69
C LYS A 146 11.16 -17.41 4.00
N GLU A 147 10.10 -18.07 4.44
CA GLU A 147 9.64 -19.34 3.86
C GLU A 147 9.23 -19.20 2.40
N LEU A 148 8.55 -18.10 2.05
CA LEU A 148 8.18 -17.80 0.67
C LEU A 148 9.41 -17.63 -0.22
N LEU A 149 10.41 -16.85 0.24
CA LEU A 149 11.66 -16.64 -0.48
C LEU A 149 12.42 -17.97 -0.66
N GLN A 150 12.46 -18.80 0.37
CA GLN A 150 13.12 -20.12 0.32
C GLN A 150 12.46 -21.05 -0.70
N ARG A 151 11.12 -21.06 -0.76
CA ARG A 151 10.37 -21.82 -1.76
C ARG A 151 10.60 -21.30 -3.18
N LYS A 152 10.61 -19.98 -3.38
CA LYS A 152 10.83 -19.35 -4.70
C LYS A 152 12.25 -19.55 -5.22
N LEU A 153 13.24 -19.46 -4.35
CA LEU A 153 14.66 -19.53 -4.73
C LEU A 153 15.22 -20.95 -4.71
N HIS A 154 14.46 -21.92 -4.20
CA HIS A 154 14.91 -23.31 -3.97
C HIS A 154 16.24 -23.40 -3.20
N LYS A 155 16.48 -22.44 -2.29
CA LYS A 155 17.71 -22.29 -1.51
C LYS A 155 17.38 -21.89 -0.08
N LYS A 156 18.23 -22.31 0.86
CA LYS A 156 18.11 -21.92 2.27
C LYS A 156 18.21 -20.39 2.39
N VAL A 157 17.21 -19.77 3.00
CA VAL A 157 17.20 -18.33 3.30
C VAL A 157 17.55 -18.12 4.77
N GLU A 158 18.50 -17.23 5.04
CA GLU A 158 18.84 -16.74 6.37
C GLU A 158 18.10 -15.42 6.63
N MET A 159 17.81 -15.12 7.90
CA MET A 159 17.05 -13.94 8.30
C MET A 159 17.72 -13.26 9.50
N GLU A 160 18.00 -11.96 9.34
CA GLU A 160 18.53 -11.09 10.38
C GLU A 160 17.39 -10.62 11.30
N LYS A 161 17.26 -11.26 12.47
CA LYS A 161 16.13 -11.04 13.39
C LYS A 161 16.03 -9.61 13.93
N GLU A 162 17.16 -8.94 14.13
CA GLU A 162 17.14 -7.56 14.61
C GLU A 162 16.57 -6.60 13.56
N ASN A 163 16.83 -6.85 12.27
CA ASN A 163 16.24 -6.08 11.19
C ASN A 163 14.72 -6.32 11.10
N SER A 164 14.24 -7.57 11.27
CA SER A 164 12.81 -7.85 11.21
C SER A 164 12.00 -7.14 12.30
N LYS A 165 12.55 -7.01 13.52
CA LYS A 165 11.91 -6.27 14.62
C LYS A 165 11.61 -4.82 14.26
N PHE A 166 12.41 -4.22 13.39
CA PHE A 166 12.18 -2.84 12.93
C PHE A 166 10.85 -2.68 12.17
N PHE A 167 10.34 -3.74 11.54
CA PHE A 167 9.12 -3.70 10.72
C PHE A 167 7.86 -4.16 11.47
N GLU A 168 8.00 -4.59 12.72
CA GLU A 168 6.86 -4.98 13.56
C GLU A 168 5.97 -3.76 13.89
N LYS A 169 4.69 -4.04 14.20
CA LYS A 169 3.67 -3.05 14.62
C LYS A 169 3.36 -1.97 13.56
N ILE A 170 3.58 -2.29 12.29
CA ILE A 170 3.14 -1.46 11.17
C ILE A 170 1.77 -1.98 10.70
N ASN A 171 0.75 -1.13 10.82
CA ASN A 171 -0.58 -1.47 10.35
C ASN A 171 -0.64 -1.32 8.82
N LEU A 172 -1.08 -2.36 8.15
CA LEU A 172 -1.24 -2.41 6.71
C LEU A 172 -2.68 -2.76 6.35
N ILE A 173 -3.19 -2.12 5.31
CA ILE A 173 -4.43 -2.46 4.62
C ILE A 173 -4.16 -2.45 3.11
N ARG A 174 -5.01 -3.07 2.30
CA ARG A 174 -4.90 -3.02 0.84
C ARG A 174 -5.98 -2.14 0.23
N SER A 175 -5.85 -1.89 -1.06
CA SER A 175 -6.93 -1.31 -1.86
C SER A 175 -8.21 -2.15 -1.78
N SER A 176 -8.11 -3.49 -1.64
CA SER A 176 -9.28 -4.37 -1.48
C SER A 176 -10.10 -4.10 -0.22
N GLU A 177 -9.46 -3.87 0.93
CA GLU A 177 -10.18 -3.50 2.15
C GLU A 177 -10.80 -2.10 2.04
N LEU A 178 -10.13 -1.15 1.37
CA LEU A 178 -10.68 0.18 1.13
C LEU A 178 -11.93 0.12 0.24
N CYS A 179 -11.87 -0.61 -0.87
CA CYS A 179 -13.00 -0.76 -1.78
C CYS A 179 -14.15 -1.54 -1.12
N TYR A 180 -13.84 -2.52 -0.27
CA TYR A 180 -14.86 -3.18 0.54
C TYR A 180 -15.60 -2.20 1.47
N ILE A 181 -14.86 -1.34 2.18
CA ILE A 181 -15.46 -0.30 3.03
C ILE A 181 -16.27 0.69 2.18
N ALA A 182 -15.76 1.10 1.02
CA ALA A 182 -16.47 2.02 0.13
C ALA A 182 -17.78 1.41 -0.39
N TYR A 183 -17.77 0.15 -0.80
CA TYR A 183 -18.96 -0.56 -1.25
C TYR A 183 -19.97 -0.77 -0.11
N LYS A 184 -19.48 -1.15 1.08
CA LYS A 184 -20.31 -1.28 2.29
C LYS A 184 -21.03 0.02 2.65
N ASN A 185 -20.40 1.18 2.47
CA ASN A 185 -20.98 2.48 2.79
C ASN A 185 -21.74 3.11 1.62
N GLY A 186 -22.00 2.37 0.54
CA GLY A 186 -22.77 2.85 -0.62
C GLY A 186 -22.06 3.93 -1.46
N ILE A 187 -20.74 4.10 -1.27
CA ILE A 187 -19.90 4.99 -2.11
C ILE A 187 -19.74 4.36 -3.49
N ILE A 188 -19.43 3.06 -3.53
CA ILE A 188 -19.48 2.27 -4.76
C ILE A 188 -20.90 1.73 -4.89
N LYS A 189 -21.55 1.95 -6.03
CA LYS A 189 -22.89 1.44 -6.33
C LYS A 189 -22.81 0.58 -7.59
N LEU A 190 -23.23 -0.68 -7.48
CA LEU A 190 -23.23 -1.63 -8.58
C LEU A 190 -24.64 -2.21 -8.75
N PRO A 191 -25.11 -2.46 -9.98
CA PRO A 191 -26.45 -2.99 -10.26
C PRO A 191 -26.51 -4.50 -10.01
N THR A 192 -26.14 -4.94 -8.80
CA THR A 192 -26.06 -6.34 -8.41
C THR A 192 -26.21 -6.51 -6.90
N ASN A 193 -26.35 -7.74 -6.42
CA ASN A 193 -26.36 -8.01 -4.99
C ASN A 193 -24.96 -7.86 -4.37
N TYR A 194 -24.92 -7.64 -3.07
CA TYR A 194 -23.70 -7.36 -2.31
C TYR A 194 -22.58 -8.39 -2.53
N VAL A 195 -22.93 -9.69 -2.54
CA VAL A 195 -21.95 -10.78 -2.68
C VAL A 195 -21.28 -10.74 -4.05
N LYS A 196 -22.07 -10.61 -5.12
CA LYS A 196 -21.56 -10.49 -6.49
C LYS A 196 -20.76 -9.20 -6.70
N GLY A 197 -21.17 -8.12 -6.03
CA GLY A 197 -20.46 -6.83 -6.07
C GLY A 197 -19.06 -6.92 -5.45
N ILE A 198 -18.94 -7.49 -4.23
CA ILE A 198 -17.64 -7.71 -3.58
C ILE A 198 -16.74 -8.58 -4.45
N GLU A 199 -17.29 -9.66 -4.99
CA GLU A 199 -16.54 -10.58 -5.85
C GLU A 199 -15.99 -9.85 -7.07
N ALA A 200 -16.84 -9.11 -7.78
CA ALA A 200 -16.45 -8.34 -8.97
C ALA A 200 -15.34 -7.33 -8.65
N ILE A 201 -15.52 -6.52 -7.59
CA ILE A 201 -14.52 -5.53 -7.15
C ILE A 201 -13.20 -6.22 -6.77
N SER A 202 -13.26 -7.29 -5.98
CA SER A 202 -12.05 -7.95 -5.46
C SER A 202 -11.24 -8.61 -6.58
N TYR A 203 -11.90 -9.23 -7.56
CA TYR A 203 -11.22 -9.79 -8.72
C TYR A 203 -10.67 -8.71 -9.65
N ALA A 204 -11.38 -7.58 -9.83
CA ALA A 204 -10.87 -6.44 -10.61
C ALA A 204 -9.56 -5.90 -10.01
N LEU A 205 -9.52 -5.70 -8.69
CA LEU A 205 -8.31 -5.28 -7.96
C LEU A 205 -7.20 -6.35 -8.05
N LYS A 206 -7.54 -7.63 -7.84
CA LYS A 206 -6.60 -8.76 -7.94
C LYS A 206 -5.90 -8.81 -9.30
N PHE A 207 -6.65 -8.65 -10.39
CA PHE A 207 -6.11 -8.70 -11.75
C PHE A 207 -5.33 -7.44 -12.15
N LYS A 208 -5.36 -6.39 -11.32
CA LYS A 208 -4.62 -5.14 -11.52
C LYS A 208 -3.47 -4.92 -10.54
N GLY A 209 -3.15 -5.91 -9.70
CA GLY A 209 -1.95 -5.90 -8.87
C GLY A 209 -2.19 -6.04 -7.37
N CYS A 210 -3.44 -6.03 -6.89
CA CYS A 210 -3.73 -6.24 -5.47
C CYS A 210 -3.40 -7.68 -5.05
N ALA A 211 -2.48 -7.86 -4.09
CA ALA A 211 -2.16 -9.17 -3.55
C ALA A 211 -3.27 -9.68 -2.61
N ILE A 212 -4.37 -10.17 -3.20
CA ILE A 212 -5.49 -10.83 -2.51
C ILE A 212 -5.71 -12.25 -3.06
N SER A 213 -5.87 -13.22 -2.17
CA SER A 213 -6.12 -14.63 -2.51
C SER A 213 -7.61 -14.91 -2.67
N THR A 214 -7.95 -15.97 -3.42
CA THR A 214 -9.35 -16.41 -3.58
C THR A 214 -9.99 -16.75 -2.23
N LYS A 215 -9.22 -17.31 -1.29
CA LYS A 215 -9.72 -17.60 0.07
C LYS A 215 -10.12 -16.34 0.82
N GLU A 216 -9.35 -15.26 0.68
CA GLU A 216 -9.70 -13.96 1.27
C GLU A 216 -10.93 -13.34 0.62
N ILE A 217 -11.08 -13.44 -0.71
CA ILE A 217 -12.28 -12.98 -1.42
C ILE A 217 -13.53 -13.73 -0.91
N GLU A 218 -13.43 -15.06 -0.77
CA GLU A 218 -14.52 -15.87 -0.20
C GLU A 218 -14.83 -15.50 1.26
N ALA A 219 -13.82 -15.15 2.05
CA ALA A 219 -14.04 -14.65 3.41
C ALA A 219 -14.77 -13.30 3.39
N MET A 220 -14.36 -12.36 2.53
CA MET A 220 -15.01 -11.05 2.39
C MET A 220 -16.48 -11.17 1.98
N LYS A 221 -16.82 -12.10 1.09
CA LYS A 221 -18.21 -12.39 0.68
C LYS A 221 -19.09 -12.86 1.84
N ARG A 222 -18.50 -13.48 2.87
CA ARG A 222 -19.20 -14.03 4.05
C ARG A 222 -19.29 -13.06 5.21
N LEU A 223 -18.54 -11.95 5.18
CA LEU A 223 -18.67 -10.86 6.15
C LEU A 223 -20.02 -10.17 5.92
N ARG A 224 -21.10 -10.81 6.33
CA ARG A 224 -22.42 -10.20 6.43
C ARG A 224 -22.45 -9.44 7.75
N PHE A 225 -22.73 -8.15 7.67
CA PHE A 225 -23.10 -7.32 8.81
C PHE A 225 -24.59 -7.05 8.71
#